data_AF-A0A1L9S506-F1
#
_entry.id   AF-A0A1L9S506-F1
#
_cell.length_a   1.000
_cell.length_b   1.000
_cell.length_c   1.000
_cell.angle_alpha   90.00
_cell.angle_beta   90.00
_cell.angle_gamma   90.00
#
_symmetry.space_group_name_H-M   'P 1'
#
loop_
_entity.id
_entity.type
_entity.pdbx_description
1 polymer ?
#
loop_
_entity_poly.entity_id
_entity_poly.type
_entity_poly.pdbx_seq_one_letter_code
_entity_poly.pdbx_strand_id
1 'polypeptide(L)'
;MAESLNLATSILAIRQLAAQITQLSYSYACVVNNPPKTQKRFLWEVSTLVEVLFRVERAMTETESMGLLPSCPALPGVDFFTDCQTELSALYSELQKRNSRFLMPFQDRELQQHIDTLHKFRTVFTEFISSSILHVLHW
;
A
#
# COMPACT_ATOMS: atom_id res chain seq x y z
N MET A 1 21.29 -8.16 8.93
CA MET A 1 20.33 -8.26 10.06
C MET A 1 19.62 -6.93 10.32
N ALA A 2 20.33 -5.79 10.41
CA ALA A 2 19.67 -4.48 10.61
C ALA A 2 18.83 -4.03 9.39
N GLU A 3 19.30 -4.35 8.18
CA GLU A 3 18.64 -3.91 6.93
C GLU A 3 17.31 -4.62 6.67
N SER A 4 17.18 -5.92 7.00
CA SER A 4 15.93 -6.68 6.84
C SER A 4 14.86 -6.22 7.82
N LEU A 5 15.22 -6.00 9.09
CA LEU A 5 14.32 -5.46 10.11
C LEU A 5 13.88 -4.02 9.80
N ASN A 6 14.79 -3.17 9.31
CA ASN A 6 14.47 -1.82 8.89
C ASN A 6 13.48 -1.80 7.71
N LEU A 7 13.54 -2.82 6.86
CA LEU A 7 12.64 -2.96 5.71
C LEU A 7 11.27 -3.51 6.12
N ALA A 8 11.23 -4.54 6.96
CA ALA A 8 9.98 -5.08 7.49
C ALA A 8 9.18 -4.01 8.25
N THR A 9 9.87 -3.18 9.04
CA THR A 9 9.26 -2.04 9.74
C THR A 9 8.75 -0.96 8.77
N SER A 10 9.48 -0.67 7.68
CA SER A 10 9.03 0.26 6.64
C SER A 10 7.77 -0.23 5.92
N ILE A 11 7.72 -1.52 5.55
CA ILE A 11 6.54 -2.14 4.91
C ILE A 11 5.34 -2.15 5.85
N LEU A 12 5.56 -2.46 7.12
CA LEU A 12 4.51 -2.42 8.14
C LEU A 12 3.94 -1.01 8.30
N ALA A 13 4.79 0.02 8.31
CA ALA A 13 4.35 1.42 8.36
C ALA A 13 3.52 1.82 7.14
N ILE A 14 3.97 1.44 5.93
CA ILE A 14 3.24 1.68 4.66
C ILE A 14 1.89 0.97 4.67
N ARG A 15 1.85 -0.30 5.11
CA ARG A 15 0.60 -1.07 5.22
C ARG A 15 -0.37 -0.43 6.20
N GLN A 16 0.10 0.01 7.37
CA GLN A 16 -0.72 0.69 8.36
C GLN A 16 -1.30 2.00 7.81
N LEU A 17 -0.52 2.78 7.05
CA LEU A 17 -1.02 3.97 6.37
C LEU A 17 -2.08 3.63 5.33
N ALA A 18 -1.83 2.64 4.47
CA ALA A 18 -2.80 2.20 3.47
C ALA A 18 -4.11 1.71 4.11
N ALA A 19 -4.05 0.99 5.24
CA ALA A 19 -5.23 0.55 5.97
C ALA A 19 -6.06 1.73 6.52
N GLN A 20 -5.40 2.74 7.09
CA GLN A 20 -6.06 3.95 7.57
C GLN A 20 -6.72 4.75 6.42
N ILE A 21 -6.07 4.81 5.25
CA ILE A 21 -6.64 5.41 4.03
C ILE A 21 -7.90 4.66 3.62
N THR A 22 -7.89 3.32 3.61
CA THR A 22 -9.08 2.51 3.31
C THR A 22 -10.22 2.81 4.28
N GLN A 23 -9.94 2.86 5.58
CA GLN A 23 -10.96 3.15 6.59
C GLN A 23 -11.59 4.54 6.39
N LEU A 24 -10.77 5.59 6.22
CA LEU A 24 -11.27 6.93 5.94
C LEU A 24 -12.11 6.98 4.66
N SER A 25 -11.65 6.28 3.62
CA SER A 25 -12.34 6.23 2.33
C SER A 25 -13.68 5.50 2.43
N TYR A 26 -13.77 4.46 3.27
CA TYR A 26 -15.00 3.70 3.51
C TYR A 26 -16.00 4.52 4.32
N SER A 27 -15.56 5.19 5.39
CA SER A 27 -16.39 6.14 6.14
C SER A 27 -16.96 7.22 5.21
N TYR A 28 -16.15 7.73 4.29
CA TYR A 28 -16.57 8.72 3.31
C TYR A 28 -17.58 8.17 2.29
N ALA A 29 -17.36 6.95 1.77
CA ALA A 29 -18.28 6.30 0.83
C ALA A 29 -19.63 5.92 1.48
N CYS A 30 -19.66 5.63 2.79
CA CYS A 30 -20.88 5.32 3.53
C CYS A 30 -21.79 6.56 3.68
N VAL A 31 -21.22 7.76 3.76
CA VAL A 31 -21.97 9.03 3.82
C VAL A 31 -22.59 9.38 2.46
N VAL A 32 -21.95 8.96 1.36
CA VAL A 32 -22.45 9.22 0.00
C VAL A 32 -23.37 8.06 -0.41
N ASN A 33 -24.68 8.27 -0.33
CA ASN A 33 -25.74 7.27 -0.61
C ASN A 33 -25.64 6.58 -1.99
N ASN A 34 -24.78 7.06 -2.89
CA ASN A 34 -24.43 6.42 -4.16
C ASN A 34 -23.01 6.83 -4.61
N PRO A 35 -21.93 6.16 -4.18
CA PRO A 35 -20.58 6.61 -4.47
C PRO A 35 -20.26 6.46 -5.97
N PRO A 36 -19.64 7.48 -6.62
CA PRO A 36 -19.25 7.42 -8.02
C PRO A 36 -18.37 6.18 -8.32
N LYS A 37 -18.44 5.67 -9.55
CA LYS A 37 -17.71 4.46 -9.98
C LYS A 37 -16.21 4.56 -9.70
N THR A 38 -15.65 5.75 -9.85
CA THR A 38 -14.23 6.06 -9.61
C THR A 38 -13.86 5.93 -8.13
N GLN A 39 -14.77 6.29 -7.22
CA GLN A 39 -14.58 6.10 -5.78
C GLN A 39 -14.59 4.62 -5.38
N LYS A 40 -15.48 3.83 -5.98
CA LYS A 40 -15.47 2.37 -5.79
C LYS A 40 -14.17 1.75 -6.30
N ARG A 41 -13.67 2.22 -7.43
CA ARG A 41 -12.39 1.78 -8.01
C ARG A 41 -11.21 2.16 -7.13
N PHE A 42 -11.18 3.37 -6.60
CA PHE A 42 -10.17 3.82 -5.64
C PHE A 42 -10.17 2.98 -4.37
N LEU A 43 -11.34 2.75 -3.77
CA LEU A 43 -11.48 1.88 -2.60
C LEU A 43 -10.97 0.47 -2.87
N TRP A 44 -11.32 -0.09 -4.03
CA TRP A 44 -10.85 -1.40 -4.45
C TRP A 44 -9.32 -1.41 -4.58
N GLU A 45 -8.73 -0.41 -5.25
CA GLU A 45 -7.29 -0.33 -5.47
C GLU A 45 -6.50 -0.21 -4.16
N VAL A 46 -6.92 0.66 -3.22
CA VAL A 46 -6.28 0.78 -1.90
C VAL A 46 -6.44 -0.51 -1.10
N SER A 47 -7.62 -1.14 -1.14
CA SER A 47 -7.85 -2.41 -0.44
C SER A 47 -6.96 -3.53 -0.98
N THR A 48 -6.79 -3.62 -2.30
CA THR A 48 -5.86 -4.56 -2.92
C THR A 48 -4.42 -4.24 -2.56
N LEU A 49 -4.02 -2.96 -2.51
CA LEU A 49 -2.68 -2.57 -2.08
C LEU A 49 -2.41 -3.02 -0.63
N VAL A 50 -3.35 -2.83 0.29
CA VAL A 50 -3.24 -3.31 1.68
C VAL A 50 -3.05 -4.83 1.72
N GLU A 51 -3.78 -5.59 0.91
CA GLU A 51 -3.65 -7.04 0.86
C GLU A 51 -2.28 -7.47 0.32
N VAL A 52 -1.80 -6.83 -0.76
CA VAL A 52 -0.48 -7.11 -1.33
C VAL A 52 0.62 -6.80 -0.31
N LEU A 53 0.57 -5.63 0.34
CA LEU A 53 1.51 -5.26 1.39
C LEU A 53 1.48 -6.23 2.57
N PHE A 54 0.30 -6.71 2.96
CA PHE A 54 0.18 -7.73 4.01
C PHE A 54 0.83 -9.05 3.61
N ARG A 55 0.68 -9.48 2.36
CA ARG A 55 1.36 -10.68 1.84
C ARG A 55 2.87 -10.51 1.82
N VAL A 56 3.39 -9.32 1.47
CA VAL A 56 4.83 -8.99 1.55
C VAL A 56 5.31 -9.10 2.99
N GLU A 57 4.64 -8.44 3.93
CA GLU A 57 4.98 -8.46 5.36
C GLU A 57 5.01 -9.89 5.92
N ARG A 58 4.01 -10.70 5.57
CA ARG A 58 3.92 -12.09 6.00
C ARG A 58 5.04 -12.93 5.41
N ALA A 59 5.29 -12.79 4.11
CA ALA A 59 6.39 -13.48 3.44
C ALA A 59 7.74 -13.16 4.10
N MET A 60 8.00 -11.90 4.46
CA MET A 60 9.24 -11.51 5.17
C MET A 60 9.33 -12.09 6.58
N THR A 61 8.24 -12.03 7.34
CA THR A 61 8.20 -12.52 8.72
C THR A 61 8.36 -14.04 8.80
N GLU A 62 7.68 -14.79 7.91
CA GLU A 62 7.77 -16.26 7.82
C GLU A 62 9.19 -16.71 7.45
N THR A 63 9.80 -15.95 6.55
CA THR A 63 11.16 -16.14 6.07
C THR A 63 12.23 -15.88 7.15
N GLU A 64 12.10 -14.79 7.91
CA GLU A 64 12.97 -14.52 9.07
C GLU A 64 12.81 -15.59 10.16
N SER A 65 11.58 -16.07 10.39
CA SER A 65 11.28 -17.08 11.41
C SER A 65 11.82 -18.47 11.06
N MET A 66 11.94 -18.80 9.76
CA MET A 66 12.53 -20.06 9.31
C MET A 66 14.06 -20.02 9.27
N GLY A 67 14.71 -18.88 9.53
CA GLY A 67 16.16 -18.71 9.39
C GLY A 67 16.67 -18.88 7.95
N LEU A 68 15.76 -19.12 7.01
CA LEU A 68 16.00 -19.14 5.58
C LEU A 68 15.98 -17.69 5.14
N LEU A 69 17.10 -16.97 5.24
CA LEU A 69 17.29 -15.72 4.52
C LEU A 69 17.33 -16.06 3.03
N PRO A 70 16.26 -15.88 2.24
CA PRO A 70 16.39 -15.83 0.81
C PRO A 70 17.18 -14.55 0.61
N SER A 71 18.08 -14.56 -0.35
CA SER A 71 18.60 -13.30 -0.84
C SER A 71 17.38 -12.49 -1.28
N CYS A 72 17.01 -11.51 -0.45
CA CYS A 72 15.81 -10.72 -0.65
C CYS A 72 15.88 -10.23 -2.09
N PRO A 73 14.92 -10.60 -2.96
CA PRO A 73 15.03 -10.24 -4.36
C PRO A 73 15.19 -8.74 -4.44
N ALA A 74 16.05 -8.28 -5.35
CA ALA A 74 16.47 -6.89 -5.48
C ALA A 74 15.28 -5.94 -5.22
N LEU A 75 15.24 -5.43 -3.99
CA LEU A 75 14.16 -4.58 -3.54
C LEU A 75 14.19 -3.31 -4.38
N PRO A 76 13.02 -2.71 -4.70
CA PRO A 76 13.02 -1.33 -5.12
C PRO A 76 13.77 -0.53 -4.03
N GLY A 77 14.70 0.34 -4.43
CA GLY A 77 15.64 0.98 -3.50
C GLY A 77 14.97 1.68 -2.31
N VAL A 78 15.72 1.98 -1.26
CA VAL A 78 15.23 2.67 -0.04
C VAL A 78 14.44 3.94 -0.38
N ASP A 79 14.80 4.62 -1.46
CA ASP A 79 14.09 5.77 -2.01
C ASP A 79 12.63 5.45 -2.36
N PHE A 80 12.33 4.29 -2.96
CA PHE A 80 10.97 3.90 -3.34
C PHE A 80 10.05 3.71 -2.12
N PHE A 81 10.55 3.10 -1.04
CA PHE A 81 9.78 2.95 0.19
C PHE A 81 9.48 4.30 0.83
N THR A 82 10.47 5.20 0.79
CA THR A 82 10.34 6.57 1.29
C THR A 82 9.32 7.36 0.46
N ASP A 83 9.41 7.31 -0.87
CA ASP A 83 8.46 7.93 -1.79
C ASP A 83 7.04 7.38 -1.57
N CYS A 84 6.89 6.06 -1.44
CA CYS A 84 5.60 5.43 -1.19
C CYS A 84 5.00 5.89 0.15
N GLN A 85 5.82 5.94 1.20
CA GLN A 85 5.38 6.43 2.50
C GLN A 85 4.98 7.91 2.45
N THR A 86 5.74 8.75 1.75
CA THR A 86 5.43 10.18 1.57
C THR A 86 4.14 10.39 0.79
N GLU A 87 3.95 9.70 -0.34
CA GLU A 87 2.75 9.81 -1.17
C GLU A 87 1.50 9.31 -0.42
N LEU A 88 1.59 8.18 0.29
CA LEU A 88 0.48 7.68 1.11
C LEU A 88 0.19 8.60 2.30
N SER A 89 1.21 9.17 2.95
CA SER A 89 1.01 10.11 4.06
C SER A 89 0.35 11.41 3.59
N ALA A 90 0.72 11.90 2.40
CA ALA A 90 0.09 13.05 1.77
C ALA A 90 -1.38 12.74 1.45
N LEU A 91 -1.66 11.59 0.82
CA LEU A 91 -3.02 11.13 0.53
C LEU A 91 -3.88 10.98 1.79
N TYR A 92 -3.32 10.39 2.85
CA TYR A 92 -3.98 10.27 4.15
C TYR A 92 -4.32 11.64 4.74
N SER A 93 -3.36 12.57 4.75
CA SER A 93 -3.57 13.93 5.26
C SER A 93 -4.64 14.69 4.49
N GLU A 94 -4.67 14.53 3.17
CA GLU A 94 -5.66 15.16 2.29
C GLU A 94 -7.06 14.55 2.50
N LEU A 95 -7.16 13.23 2.64
CA LEU A 95 -8.41 12.54 3.01
C LEU A 95 -8.88 12.96 4.41
N GLN A 96 -7.99 13.02 5.40
CA GLN A 96 -8.32 13.39 6.77
C GLN A 96 -8.82 14.83 6.86
N LYS A 97 -8.15 15.78 6.19
CA LYS A 97 -8.61 17.18 6.12
C LYS A 97 -10.00 17.28 5.51
N ARG A 98 -10.22 16.57 4.40
CA ARG A 98 -11.52 16.59 3.71
C ARG A 98 -12.62 15.94 4.54
N ASN A 99 -12.32 14.83 5.22
CA ASN A 99 -13.25 14.15 6.12
C ASN A 99 -13.58 14.99 7.36
N SER A 100 -12.59 15.62 7.99
CA SER A 100 -12.78 16.45 9.19
C SER A 100 -13.54 17.76 8.91
N ARG A 101 -13.39 18.33 7.71
CA ARG A 101 -14.03 19.59 7.34
C ARG A 101 -15.35 19.43 6.57
N PHE A 102 -15.85 18.19 6.43
CA PHE A 102 -16.99 17.88 5.53
C PHE A 102 -16.83 18.55 4.15
N LEU A 103 -15.60 18.60 3.65
CA LEU A 103 -15.31 19.22 2.36
C LEU A 103 -15.85 18.35 1.23
N MET A 104 -15.98 19.00 0.07
CA MET A 104 -16.43 18.36 -1.17
C MET A 104 -15.59 17.11 -1.47
N PRO A 105 -16.21 16.05 -2.03
CA PRO A 105 -15.48 14.86 -2.47
C PRO A 105 -14.31 15.20 -3.37
N PHE A 106 -13.29 14.33 -3.35
CA PHE A 106 -12.27 14.34 -4.40
C PHE A 106 -12.92 14.35 -5.77
N GLN A 107 -12.42 15.22 -6.66
CA GLN A 107 -12.86 15.19 -8.04
C GLN A 107 -12.39 13.91 -8.70
N ASP A 108 -13.16 13.43 -9.68
CA ASP A 108 -12.88 12.20 -10.42
C ASP A 108 -11.44 12.18 -10.99
N ARG A 109 -10.94 13.34 -11.44
CA ARG A 109 -9.56 13.50 -11.94
C ARG A 109 -8.49 13.33 -10.87
N GLU A 110 -8.68 13.94 -9.70
CA GLU A 110 -7.73 13.82 -8.58
C GLU A 110 -7.70 12.36 -8.07
N LEU A 111 -8.89 11.75 -7.97
CA LEU A 111 -9.00 10.37 -7.55
C LEU A 111 -8.35 9.40 -8.55
N GLN A 112 -8.48 9.68 -9.84
CA GLN A 112 -7.83 8.90 -10.90
C GLN A 112 -6.30 8.99 -10.82
N GLN A 113 -5.73 10.15 -10.48
CA GLN A 113 -4.29 10.29 -10.26
C GLN A 113 -3.84 9.43 -9.08
N HIS A 114 -4.58 9.43 -7.97
CA HIS A 114 -4.26 8.57 -6.85
C HIS A 114 -4.41 7.07 -7.18
N ILE A 115 -5.41 6.69 -7.99
CA ILE A 115 -5.54 5.31 -8.48
C ILE A 115 -4.30 4.90 -9.28
N ASP A 116 -3.81 5.75 -10.17
CA ASP A 116 -2.63 5.45 -11.00
C ASP A 116 -1.37 5.26 -10.15
N THR A 117 -1.14 6.15 -9.19
CA THR A 117 -0.05 6.03 -8.20
C THR A 117 -0.16 4.73 -7.41
N LEU A 118 -1.33 4.42 -6.85
CA LEU A 118 -1.55 3.19 -6.08
C LEU A 118 -1.36 1.93 -6.93
N HIS A 119 -1.78 1.99 -8.19
CA HIS A 119 -1.59 0.90 -9.14
C HIS A 119 -0.12 0.66 -9.43
N LYS A 120 0.67 1.73 -9.62
CA LYS A 120 2.13 1.66 -9.78
C LYS A 120 2.77 0.99 -8.56
N PHE A 121 2.40 1.40 -7.34
CA PHE A 121 2.91 0.77 -6.13
C PHE A 121 2.53 -0.70 -6.04
N ARG A 122 1.26 -1.04 -6.29
CA ARG A 122 0.78 -2.42 -6.26
C ARG A 122 1.57 -3.30 -7.24
N THR A 123 1.81 -2.82 -8.46
CA THR A 123 2.58 -3.55 -9.46
C THR A 123 3.99 -3.84 -8.96
N VAL A 124 4.68 -2.84 -8.40
CA VAL A 124 6.03 -3.04 -7.84
C VAL A 124 6.03 -4.06 -6.69
N PHE A 125 5.09 -3.97 -5.75
CA PHE A 125 4.99 -4.95 -4.67
C PHE A 125 4.59 -6.35 -5.16
N THR A 126 3.76 -6.43 -6.21
CA THR A 126 3.36 -7.72 -6.81
C THR A 126 4.55 -8.38 -7.51
N GLU A 127 5.31 -7.62 -8.30
CA GLU A 127 6.55 -8.09 -8.93
C GLU A 127 7.58 -8.53 -7.86
N PHE A 128 7.65 -7.81 -6.74
CA PHE A 128 8.49 -8.19 -5.62
C PHE A 128 8.06 -9.54 -5.00
N ILE A 129 6.77 -9.75 -4.75
CA ILE A 129 6.25 -11.05 -4.27
C ILE A 129 6.58 -12.16 -5.28
N SER A 130 6.31 -11.93 -6.56
CA SER A 130 6.59 -12.90 -7.62
C SER A 130 8.07 -13.27 -7.68
N SER A 131 8.95 -12.28 -7.58
CA SER A 131 10.40 -12.49 -7.53
C SER A 131 10.84 -13.21 -6.25
N SER A 132 10.15 -13.01 -5.13
CA SER A 132 10.42 -13.68 -3.85
C SER A 132 10.02 -15.16 -3.92
N ILE A 133 8.84 -15.44 -4.49
CA ILE A 133 8.32 -16.80 -4.67
C ILE A 133 9.19 -17.61 -5.64
N LEU A 134 9.64 -16.99 -6.74
CA LEU A 134 10.54 -17.63 -7.71
C LEU A 134 11.89 -18.02 -7.10
N HIS A 135 12.40 -17.22 -6.17
CA HIS A 135 13.66 -17.54 -5.46
C HIS A 135 13.49 -18.75 -4.51
N VAL A 136 12.31 -18.92 -3.92
CA VAL A 136 12.00 -20.03 -3.01
C VAL A 136 11.74 -21.34 -3.75
N LEU A 137 11.23 -21.30 -4.99
CA LEU A 137 10.97 -22.49 -5.82
C LEU A 137 12.20 -23.06 -6.54
N HIS A 138 13.37 -22.43 -6.40
CA HIS A 138 14.64 -22.89 -7.00
C HIS A 138 15.57 -23.57 -5.96
N TRP A 139 14.96 -24.31 -5.04
CA TRP A 139 15.58 -25.24 -4.07
C TRP A 139 14.73 -26.51 -3.97
#